data_AF-A0A545S9I6-F1
#
_entry.id   AF-A0A545S9I6-F1
#
_cell.length_a   1.000
_cell.length_b   1.000
_cell.length_c   1.000
_cell.angle_alpha   90.00
_cell.angle_beta   90.00
_cell.angle_gamma   90.00
#
_symmetry.space_group_name_H-M   'P 1'
#
loop_
_entity.id
_entity.type
_entity.pdbx_description
1 polymer ?
#
loop_
_entity_poly.entity_id
_entity_poly.type
_entity_poly.pdbx_seq_one_letter_code
_entity_poly.pdbx_strand_id
1 'polypeptide(L)'
;MQRIILIAAAILAAPVAHAEIYKCVVGGKTIFSQQPCAENAQVVKPKVVQPSASAVAEQQGVNESLSAASSVMERDRRLTGIARDMAAVDEDIVRIQEARRLDLMRLEASGRLAHNNLAGATWQQSLATEMQAVNARYDSELRIAESRRESLMRERERLLSATKP
;
A
#
# COMPACT_ATOMS: atom_id res chain seq x y z
N MET A 1 3.64 57.35 -21.33
CA MET A 1 4.24 56.73 -22.53
C MET A 1 5.75 56.50 -22.41
N GLN A 2 6.54 57.46 -21.90
CA GLN A 2 7.99 57.31 -21.62
C GLN A 2 8.38 56.04 -20.84
N ARG A 3 7.60 55.68 -19.80
CA ARG A 3 7.87 54.50 -18.95
C ARG A 3 7.63 53.16 -19.65
N ILE A 4 6.71 53.11 -20.62
CA ILE A 4 6.39 51.88 -21.38
C ILE A 4 7.48 51.64 -22.44
N ILE A 5 8.01 52.71 -23.04
CA ILE A 5 9.14 52.64 -23.99
C ILE A 5 10.42 52.15 -23.29
N LEU A 6 10.68 52.62 -22.05
CA LEU A 6 11.84 52.18 -21.27
C LEU A 6 11.78 50.70 -20.86
N ILE A 7 10.60 50.17 -20.57
CA ILE A 7 10.44 48.74 -20.23
C ILE A 7 10.55 47.85 -21.47
N ALA A 8 10.01 48.28 -22.62
CA ALA A 8 10.14 47.55 -23.88
C ALA A 8 11.61 47.47 -24.35
N ALA A 9 12.39 48.54 -24.19
CA ALA A 9 13.81 48.55 -24.54
C ALA A 9 14.67 47.64 -23.65
N ALA A 10 14.30 47.46 -22.37
CA ALA A 10 15.03 46.58 -21.45
C ALA A 10 14.86 45.08 -21.78
N ILE A 11 13.74 44.68 -22.40
CA ILE A 11 13.46 43.28 -22.77
C ILE A 11 14.29 42.85 -23.99
N LEU A 12 14.62 43.77 -24.91
CA LEU A 12 15.46 43.47 -26.08
C LEU A 12 16.96 43.35 -25.76
N ALA A 13 17.41 43.74 -24.57
CA ALA A 13 18.81 43.67 -24.15
C ALA A 13 19.16 42.40 -23.35
N ALA A 14 18.21 41.45 -23.22
CA ALA A 14 18.49 40.20 -22.53
C ALA A 14 19.51 39.36 -23.33
N PRO A 15 20.66 38.98 -22.73
CA PRO A 15 21.63 38.12 -23.40
C PRO A 15 20.98 36.77 -23.72
N VAL A 16 21.08 36.35 -24.97
CA VAL A 16 20.61 35.05 -25.43
C VAL A 16 21.50 34.00 -24.75
N ALA A 17 20.92 33.20 -23.85
CA ALA A 17 21.65 32.15 -23.15
C ALA A 17 22.01 31.02 -24.14
N HIS A 18 23.22 31.08 -24.70
CA HIS A 18 23.78 29.98 -25.48
C HIS A 18 24.35 28.93 -24.53
N ALA A 19 23.73 27.76 -24.47
CA ALA A 19 24.19 26.64 -23.64
C ALA A 19 25.34 25.89 -24.34
N GLU A 20 26.55 26.44 -24.26
CA GLU A 20 27.78 25.77 -24.71
C GLU A 20 28.58 25.25 -23.52
N ILE A 21 29.17 24.05 -23.64
CA ILE A 21 30.01 23.44 -22.61
C ILE A 21 31.47 23.61 -23.03
N TYR A 22 32.27 24.25 -22.20
CA TYR A 22 33.70 24.47 -22.42
C TYR A 22 34.52 23.55 -21.52
N LYS A 23 35.58 22.95 -22.06
CA LYS A 23 36.58 22.17 -21.34
C LYS A 23 37.89 22.96 -21.29
N CYS A 24 38.43 23.15 -20.10
CA CYS A 24 39.74 23.78 -19.89
C CYS A 24 40.66 22.87 -19.07
N VAL A 25 41.97 23.09 -19.19
CA VAL A 25 42.98 22.51 -18.30
C VAL A 25 43.66 23.64 -17.55
N VAL A 26 43.37 23.78 -16.26
CA VAL A 26 43.92 24.83 -15.40
C VAL A 26 44.72 24.17 -14.28
N GLY A 27 46.02 24.46 -14.18
CA GLY A 27 46.90 23.85 -13.17
C GLY A 27 46.97 22.31 -13.24
N GLY A 28 46.88 21.74 -14.45
CA GLY A 28 46.87 20.29 -14.67
C GLY A 28 45.52 19.60 -14.39
N LYS A 29 44.49 20.34 -13.97
CA LYS A 29 43.15 19.80 -13.70
C LYS A 29 42.19 20.15 -14.83
N THR A 30 41.42 19.16 -15.28
CA THR A 30 40.36 19.37 -16.28
C THR A 30 39.12 19.94 -15.59
N ILE A 31 38.63 21.08 -16.07
CA ILE A 31 37.40 21.72 -15.60
C ILE A 31 36.42 21.90 -16.75
N PHE A 32 35.13 21.85 -16.45
CA PHE A 32 34.05 22.12 -17.39
C PHE A 32 33.25 23.34 -16.93
N SER A 33 32.90 24.23 -17.85
CA SER A 33 32.21 25.49 -17.55
C SER A 33 31.18 25.81 -18.63
N GLN A 34 30.13 26.55 -18.24
CA GLN A 34 29.11 27.10 -19.14
C GLN A 34 29.55 28.41 -19.82
N GLN A 35 30.70 28.95 -19.40
CA GLN A 35 31.38 30.11 -19.98
C GLN A 35 32.84 29.76 -20.26
N PRO A 36 33.52 30.43 -21.22
CA PRO A 36 34.95 30.22 -21.47
C PRO A 36 35.77 30.30 -20.17
N CYS A 37 36.42 29.19 -19.80
CA CYS A 37 37.10 29.05 -18.50
C CYS A 37 38.60 29.40 -18.52
N ALA A 38 39.20 29.58 -19.71
CA ALA A 38 40.59 29.98 -19.93
C ALA A 38 40.76 30.39 -21.42
N GLU A 39 41.89 31.01 -21.78
CA GLU A 39 42.18 31.35 -23.19
C GLU A 39 42.22 30.12 -24.11
N ASN A 40 42.58 28.95 -23.59
CA ASN A 40 42.60 27.69 -24.32
C ASN A 40 41.30 26.86 -24.17
N ALA A 41 40.18 27.50 -23.84
CA ALA A 41 38.89 26.82 -23.68
C ALA A 41 38.47 26.08 -24.96
N GLN A 42 38.17 24.79 -24.84
CA GLN A 42 37.70 23.96 -25.94
C GLN A 42 36.19 23.76 -25.84
N VAL A 43 35.45 24.09 -26.90
CA VAL A 43 34.01 23.81 -26.97
C VAL A 43 33.80 22.30 -27.10
N VAL A 44 33.09 21.72 -26.15
CA VAL A 44 32.68 20.32 -26.16
C VAL A 44 31.25 20.24 -26.69
N LYS A 45 31.05 19.55 -27.81
CA LYS A 45 29.72 19.14 -28.27
C LYS A 45 29.48 17.70 -27.79
N PRO A 46 28.61 17.48 -26.80
CA PRO A 46 28.28 16.13 -26.37
C PRO A 46 27.72 15.35 -27.55
N LYS A 47 28.26 14.15 -27.80
CA LYS A 47 27.67 13.24 -28.77
C LYS A 47 26.40 12.66 -28.15
N VAL A 48 25.25 13.22 -28.50
CA VAL A 48 23.96 12.71 -28.06
C VAL A 48 23.58 11.55 -28.98
N VAL A 49 23.49 10.35 -28.41
CA VAL A 49 22.91 9.19 -29.11
C VAL A 49 21.41 9.23 -28.82
N GLN A 50 20.60 9.57 -29.82
CA GLN A 50 19.16 9.40 -29.73
C GLN A 50 18.81 7.98 -30.19
N PRO A 51 18.00 7.22 -29.41
CA PRO A 51 17.53 5.92 -29.85
C PRO A 51 16.65 6.08 -31.10
N SER A 52 16.68 5.07 -31.98
CA SER A 52 15.78 5.05 -33.13
C SER A 52 14.32 4.92 -32.68
N ALA A 53 13.39 5.39 -33.49
CA ALA A 53 11.96 5.21 -33.23
C ALA A 53 11.60 3.73 -33.04
N SER A 54 12.27 2.81 -33.75
CA SER A 54 12.09 1.37 -33.59
C SER A 54 12.56 0.87 -32.22
N ALA A 55 13.71 1.34 -31.71
CA ALA A 55 14.22 0.96 -30.40
C ALA A 55 13.33 1.48 -29.27
N VAL A 56 12.74 2.68 -29.44
CA VAL A 56 11.76 3.22 -28.50
C VAL A 56 10.49 2.36 -28.49
N ALA A 57 9.95 2.01 -29.67
CA ALA A 57 8.75 1.19 -29.78
C ALA A 57 8.95 -0.23 -29.21
N GLU A 58 10.12 -0.84 -29.46
CA GLU A 58 10.49 -2.14 -28.89
C GLU A 58 10.53 -2.09 -27.36
N GLN A 59 11.20 -1.07 -26.80
CA GLN A 59 11.26 -0.90 -25.35
C GLN A 59 9.88 -0.65 -24.73
N GLN A 60 8.98 0.05 -25.43
CA GLN A 60 7.60 0.26 -24.98
C GLN A 60 6.84 -1.06 -24.92
N GLY A 61 6.92 -1.89 -25.97
CA GLY A 61 6.29 -3.21 -25.99
C GLY A 61 6.80 -4.16 -24.89
N VAL A 62 8.11 -4.12 -24.60
CA VAL A 62 8.71 -4.85 -23.47
C VAL A 62 8.17 -4.34 -22.14
N ASN A 63 8.11 -3.02 -21.94
CA ASN A 63 7.60 -2.42 -20.71
C ASN A 63 6.11 -2.73 -20.49
N GLU A 64 5.29 -2.70 -21.54
CA GLU A 64 3.87 -3.05 -21.48
C GLU A 64 3.68 -4.52 -21.10
N SER A 65 4.43 -5.42 -21.73
CA SER A 65 4.40 -6.85 -21.43
C SER A 65 4.83 -7.15 -19.99
N LEU A 66 5.89 -6.48 -19.54
CA LEU A 66 6.38 -6.62 -18.16
C LEU A 66 5.38 -6.05 -17.15
N SER A 67 4.75 -4.92 -17.45
CA SER A 67 3.70 -4.32 -16.62
C SER A 67 2.48 -5.24 -16.50
N ALA A 68 2.04 -5.82 -17.63
CA ALA A 68 0.96 -6.78 -17.66
C ALA A 68 1.30 -8.03 -16.84
N ALA A 69 2.48 -8.62 -17.03
CA ALA A 69 2.95 -9.78 -16.26
C ALA A 69 3.05 -9.47 -14.76
N SER A 70 3.56 -8.29 -14.40
CA SER A 70 3.68 -7.86 -13.00
C SER A 70 2.32 -7.68 -12.34
N SER A 71 1.34 -7.10 -13.04
CA SER A 71 -0.02 -6.93 -12.49
C SER A 71 -0.73 -8.27 -12.24
N VAL A 72 -0.54 -9.25 -13.13
CA VAL A 72 -1.04 -10.62 -12.92
C VAL A 72 -0.40 -11.26 -11.69
N MET A 73 0.93 -11.16 -11.57
CA MET A 73 1.67 -11.74 -10.45
C MET A 73 1.27 -11.13 -9.11
N GLU A 74 1.12 -9.80 -9.03
CA GLU A 74 0.67 -9.12 -7.81
C GLU A 74 -0.76 -9.53 -7.42
N ARG A 75 -1.65 -9.68 -8.40
CA ARG A 75 -3.01 -10.18 -8.16
C ARG A 75 -2.98 -11.60 -7.60
N ASP A 76 -2.22 -12.51 -8.20
CA ASP A 76 -2.17 -13.91 -7.76
C ASP A 76 -1.55 -14.06 -6.36
N ARG A 77 -0.54 -13.24 -6.05
CA ARG A 77 0.00 -13.10 -4.70
C ARG A 77 -1.07 -12.64 -3.72
N ARG A 78 -1.87 -11.62 -4.10
CA ARG A 78 -2.95 -11.11 -3.25
C ARG A 78 -4.04 -12.15 -3.02
N LEU A 79 -4.46 -12.88 -4.06
CA LEU A 79 -5.44 -13.97 -3.96
C LEU A 79 -4.95 -15.07 -2.99
N THR A 80 -3.68 -15.44 -3.10
CA THR A 80 -3.05 -16.42 -2.20
C THR A 80 -2.96 -15.91 -0.76
N GLY A 81 -2.69 -14.61 -0.57
CA GLY A 81 -2.73 -13.95 0.73
C GLY A 81 -4.13 -14.00 1.35
N ILE A 82 -5.14 -13.60 0.60
CA ILE A 82 -6.54 -13.61 1.05
C ILE A 82 -6.98 -15.02 1.45
N ALA A 83 -6.62 -16.05 0.68
CA ALA A 83 -6.97 -17.43 1.02
C ALA A 83 -6.38 -17.87 2.37
N ARG A 84 -5.13 -17.49 2.66
CA ARG A 84 -4.50 -17.77 3.96
C ARG A 84 -5.16 -16.98 5.09
N ASP A 85 -5.45 -15.71 4.86
CA ASP A 85 -6.11 -14.86 5.86
C ASP A 85 -7.52 -15.38 6.19
N MET A 86 -8.26 -15.86 5.18
CA MET A 86 -9.57 -16.48 5.40
C MET A 86 -9.45 -17.76 6.23
N ALA A 87 -8.47 -18.63 5.94
CA ALA A 87 -8.24 -19.85 6.71
C ALA A 87 -7.91 -19.54 8.17
N ALA A 88 -7.08 -18.52 8.43
CA ALA A 88 -6.77 -18.07 9.78
C ALA A 88 -8.01 -17.53 10.52
N VAL A 89 -8.86 -16.75 9.83
CA VAL A 89 -10.12 -16.27 10.42
C VAL A 89 -11.10 -17.41 10.70
N ASP A 90 -11.15 -18.43 9.84
CA ASP A 90 -11.97 -19.62 10.06
C ASP A 90 -11.51 -20.41 11.30
N GLU A 91 -10.20 -20.54 11.50
CA GLU A 91 -9.63 -21.13 12.72
C GLU A 91 -9.95 -20.27 13.96
N ASP A 92 -9.87 -18.94 13.86
CA ASP A 92 -10.23 -18.03 14.93
C ASP A 92 -11.70 -18.20 15.35
N ILE A 93 -12.62 -18.32 14.39
CA ILE A 93 -14.04 -18.54 14.64
C ILE A 93 -14.26 -19.84 15.44
N VAL A 94 -13.63 -20.94 15.02
CA VAL A 94 -13.72 -22.22 15.72
C VAL A 94 -13.18 -22.10 17.15
N ARG A 95 -12.04 -21.42 17.33
CA ARG A 95 -11.45 -21.20 18.65
C ARG A 95 -12.35 -20.37 19.56
N ILE A 96 -12.97 -19.30 19.03
CA ILE A 96 -13.92 -18.45 19.77
C ILE A 96 -15.13 -19.27 20.23
N GLN A 97 -15.69 -20.10 19.34
CA GLN A 97 -16.84 -20.95 19.67
C GLN A 97 -16.50 -21.98 20.74
N GLU A 98 -15.32 -22.59 20.66
CA GLU A 98 -14.87 -23.57 21.66
C GLU A 98 -14.59 -22.91 23.01
N ALA A 99 -13.96 -21.73 23.02
CA ALA A 99 -13.74 -20.96 24.24
C ALA A 99 -15.07 -20.57 24.92
N ARG A 100 -16.07 -20.15 24.13
CA ARG A 100 -17.44 -19.90 24.61
C ARG A 100 -18.03 -21.13 25.29
N ARG A 101 -17.95 -22.29 24.62
CA ARG A 101 -18.48 -23.55 25.15
C ARG A 101 -17.85 -23.90 26.49
N LEU A 102 -16.52 -23.81 26.59
CA LEU A 102 -15.78 -24.11 27.82
C LEU A 102 -16.11 -23.16 28.96
N ASP A 103 -16.23 -21.85 28.69
CA ASP A 103 -16.58 -20.86 29.70
C ASP A 103 -18.01 -21.07 30.22
N LEU A 104 -18.98 -21.34 29.33
CA LEU A 104 -20.35 -21.64 29.73
C LEU A 104 -20.43 -22.93 30.55
N MET A 105 -19.72 -23.99 30.14
CA MET A 105 -19.66 -25.23 30.92
C MET A 105 -19.08 -25.01 32.33
N ARG A 106 -18.07 -24.14 32.47
CA ARG A 106 -17.51 -23.78 33.78
C ARG A 106 -18.55 -23.08 34.66
N LEU A 107 -19.29 -22.13 34.10
CA LEU A 107 -20.37 -21.44 34.79
C LEU A 107 -21.49 -22.40 35.20
N GLU A 108 -21.92 -23.29 34.32
CA GLU A 108 -22.94 -24.31 34.62
C GLU A 108 -22.48 -25.31 35.70
N ALA A 109 -21.20 -25.68 35.71
CA ALA A 109 -20.64 -26.54 36.75
C ALA A 109 -20.61 -25.84 38.11
N SER A 110 -20.16 -24.57 38.15
CA SER A 110 -20.28 -23.71 39.35
C SER A 110 -21.73 -23.65 39.82
N GLY A 111 -22.64 -23.44 38.86
CA GLY A 111 -24.09 -23.46 38.97
C GLY A 111 -24.70 -24.71 39.59
N ARG A 112 -24.10 -25.89 39.42
CA ARG A 112 -24.59 -27.11 40.06
C ARG A 112 -24.11 -27.25 41.50
N LEU A 113 -22.92 -26.76 41.82
CA LEU A 113 -22.32 -26.90 43.15
C LEU A 113 -23.02 -26.08 44.24
N ALA A 114 -23.54 -24.89 43.91
CA ALA A 114 -24.21 -24.03 44.90
C ALA A 114 -25.74 -24.21 44.99
N HIS A 115 -26.37 -25.15 44.26
CA HIS A 115 -27.78 -25.51 44.47
C HIS A 115 -28.07 -26.15 45.85
N ASN A 116 -27.03 -26.48 46.62
CA ASN A 116 -27.14 -27.12 47.93
C ASN A 116 -27.25 -26.12 49.10
N ASN A 117 -27.56 -24.83 48.84
CA ASN A 117 -27.69 -23.82 49.91
C ASN A 117 -28.96 -22.95 49.76
N LEU A 118 -29.42 -22.39 50.90
CA LEU A 118 -30.67 -21.62 51.01
C LEU A 118 -30.65 -20.29 50.21
N ALA A 119 -29.49 -19.88 49.70
CA ALA A 119 -29.26 -18.66 48.92
C ALA A 119 -29.49 -18.85 47.39
N GLY A 120 -30.07 -19.99 46.98
CA GLY A 120 -30.14 -20.44 45.60
C GLY A 120 -30.78 -19.45 44.62
N ALA A 121 -31.84 -18.72 45.00
CA ALA A 121 -32.56 -17.84 44.05
C ALA A 121 -31.74 -16.61 43.61
N THR A 122 -31.12 -15.89 44.55
CA THR A 122 -30.26 -14.74 44.22
C THR A 122 -29.01 -15.18 43.43
N TRP A 123 -28.46 -16.33 43.81
CA TRP A 123 -27.28 -16.87 43.14
C TRP A 123 -27.58 -17.36 41.72
N GLN A 124 -28.70 -18.04 41.50
CA GLN A 124 -29.18 -18.44 40.16
C GLN A 124 -29.35 -17.21 39.26
N GLN A 125 -29.90 -16.11 39.79
CA GLN A 125 -30.04 -14.87 39.02
C GLN A 125 -28.68 -14.28 38.65
N SER A 126 -27.72 -14.22 39.58
CA SER A 126 -26.37 -13.72 39.27
C SER A 126 -25.66 -14.58 38.23
N LEU A 127 -25.82 -15.91 38.32
CA LEU A 127 -25.24 -16.85 37.37
C LEU A 127 -25.83 -16.68 35.96
N ALA A 128 -27.16 -16.54 35.87
CA ALA A 128 -27.83 -16.29 34.60
C ALA A 128 -27.35 -14.98 33.95
N THR A 129 -27.19 -13.91 34.74
CA THR A 129 -26.64 -12.64 34.26
C THR A 129 -25.19 -12.80 33.79
N GLU A 130 -24.37 -13.57 34.50
CA GLU A 130 -22.98 -13.84 34.09
C GLU A 130 -22.92 -14.63 32.77
N MET A 131 -23.75 -15.67 32.62
CA MET A 131 -23.85 -16.43 31.37
C MET A 131 -24.30 -15.54 30.18
N GLN A 132 -25.23 -14.62 30.41
CA GLN A 132 -25.64 -13.64 29.39
C GLN A 132 -24.49 -12.72 29.01
N ALA A 133 -23.72 -12.22 29.97
CA ALA A 133 -22.56 -11.37 29.70
C ALA A 133 -21.47 -12.11 28.92
N VAL A 134 -21.19 -13.38 29.27
CA VAL A 134 -20.25 -14.24 28.53
C VAL A 134 -20.72 -14.47 27.10
N ASN A 135 -22.00 -14.80 26.91
CA ASN A 135 -22.58 -14.94 25.57
C ASN A 135 -22.45 -13.66 24.76
N ALA A 136 -22.81 -12.50 25.32
CA ALA A 136 -22.74 -11.22 24.63
C ALA A 136 -21.30 -10.86 24.20
N ARG A 137 -20.30 -11.15 25.04
CA ARG A 137 -18.89 -10.98 24.71
C ARG A 137 -18.50 -11.81 23.49
N TYR A 138 -18.75 -13.12 23.53
CA TYR A 138 -18.39 -14.03 22.44
C TYR A 138 -19.18 -13.75 21.16
N ASP A 139 -20.45 -13.36 21.25
CA ASP A 139 -21.23 -12.95 20.09
C ASP A 139 -20.61 -11.71 19.43
N SER A 140 -20.05 -10.78 20.21
CA SER A 140 -19.34 -9.62 19.67
C SER A 140 -18.04 -10.00 18.96
N GLU A 141 -17.24 -10.87 19.57
CA GLU A 141 -16.00 -11.38 18.97
C GLU A 141 -16.27 -12.13 17.66
N LEU A 142 -17.30 -12.99 17.65
CA LEU A 142 -17.70 -13.75 16.48
C LEU A 142 -18.14 -12.82 15.34
N ARG A 143 -18.98 -11.80 15.63
CA ARG A 143 -19.39 -10.81 14.62
C ARG A 143 -18.22 -10.08 13.98
N ILE A 144 -17.18 -9.75 14.77
CA ILE A 144 -15.98 -9.10 14.25
C ILE A 144 -15.22 -10.02 13.31
N ALA A 145 -15.02 -11.30 13.70
CA ALA A 145 -14.35 -12.29 12.87
C ALA A 145 -15.12 -12.57 11.57
N GLU A 146 -16.43 -12.76 11.65
CA GLU A 146 -17.31 -12.96 10.49
C GLU A 146 -17.29 -11.76 9.54
N SER A 147 -17.34 -10.53 10.07
CA SER A 147 -17.25 -9.31 9.26
C SER A 147 -15.91 -9.21 8.53
N ARG A 148 -14.81 -9.56 9.21
CA ARG A 148 -13.47 -9.62 8.59
C ARG A 148 -13.45 -10.66 7.47
N ARG A 149 -13.98 -11.86 7.70
CA ARG A 149 -14.09 -12.91 6.68
C ARG A 149 -14.88 -12.45 5.45
N GLU A 150 -15.99 -11.78 5.67
CA GLU A 150 -16.84 -11.24 4.60
C GLU A 150 -16.11 -10.16 3.79
N SER A 151 -15.31 -9.32 4.46
CA SER A 151 -14.49 -8.30 3.78
C SER A 151 -13.44 -8.93 2.84
N LEU A 152 -12.78 -10.00 3.30
CA LEU A 152 -11.82 -10.76 2.51
C LEU A 152 -12.49 -11.45 1.31
N MET A 153 -13.68 -12.02 1.52
CA MET A 153 -14.48 -12.61 0.45
C MET A 153 -14.86 -11.60 -0.62
N ARG A 154 -15.32 -10.40 -0.23
CA ARG A 154 -15.64 -9.32 -1.16
C ARG A 154 -14.41 -8.86 -1.93
N GLU A 155 -13.26 -8.77 -1.27
CA GLU A 155 -12.01 -8.40 -1.93
C GLU A 155 -11.59 -9.44 -2.97
N ARG A 156 -11.63 -10.73 -2.61
CA ARG A 156 -11.36 -11.84 -3.52
C ARG A 156 -12.27 -11.76 -4.75
N GLU A 157 -13.57 -11.55 -4.57
CA GLU A 157 -14.53 -11.45 -5.66
C GLU A 157 -14.22 -10.28 -6.59
N ARG A 158 -13.82 -9.12 -6.05
CA ARG A 158 -13.39 -7.96 -6.86
C ARG A 158 -12.16 -8.27 -7.70
N LEU A 159 -11.18 -8.98 -7.15
CA LEU A 159 -9.98 -9.36 -7.88
C LEU A 159 -10.28 -10.39 -8.99
N LEU A 160 -11.26 -11.26 -8.78
CA LEU A 160 -11.70 -12.26 -9.77
C LEU A 160 -12.65 -11.68 -10.83
N SER A 161 -13.42 -10.64 -10.52
CA SER A 161 -14.30 -9.99 -11.50
C SER A 161 -13.52 -9.04 -12.41
N ALA A 162 -12.42 -8.44 -11.93
CA ALA A 162 -11.48 -7.66 -12.74
C ALA A 162 -10.76 -8.48 -13.84
N THR A 163 -10.95 -9.81 -13.86
CA THR A 163 -10.41 -10.73 -14.89
C THR A 163 -11.35 -11.03 -16.05
N LYS A 164 -12.62 -10.59 -16.01
CA LYS A 164 -13.54 -10.82 -17.14
C LYS A 164 -13.27 -9.80 -18.25
N PRO A 165 -12.97 -10.23 -19.49
CA PRO A 165 -12.88 -9.33 -20.64
C PRO A 165 -14.22 -8.67 -20.96
#